data_AF-A0A0C9XMV9-F1
#
_entry.id   AF-A0A0C9XMV9-F1
#
_cell.length_a   1.000
_cell.length_b   1.000
_cell.length_c   1.000
_cell.angle_alpha   90.00
_cell.angle_beta   90.00
_cell.angle_gamma   90.00
#
_symmetry.space_group_name_H-M   'P 1'
#
loop_
_entity.id
_entity.type
_entity.pdbx_description
1 polymer ?
#
loop_
_entity_poly.entity_id
_entity_poly.type
_entity_poly.pdbx_seq_one_letter_code
_entity_poly.pdbx_strand_id
1 'polypeptide(L)'
;MDTSGRVLGKIQWKNKAFEINGIVISTNLIKSKKGTSISFNFKQNWKRYWQWGPSSPRFSIKYGDHQWMATDCSNNSTQAIFTTKFRSRIFRRPKLATFTTQKPLPQTEALFFILAMLRMEIKRLEAEDSGV
;
A
#
# COMPACT_ATOMS: atom_id res chain seq x y z
N MET A 1 -19.60 -11.09 25.47
CA MET A 1 -19.39 -11.11 24.02
C MET A 1 -17.96 -11.51 23.78
N ASP A 2 -17.74 -12.66 23.16
CA ASP A 2 -16.42 -13.19 22.89
C ASP A 2 -15.70 -12.29 21.87
N THR A 3 -14.66 -11.60 22.31
CA THR A 3 -13.83 -10.70 21.48
C THR A 3 -12.65 -11.46 20.88
N SER A 4 -12.80 -12.76 20.61
CA SER A 4 -11.84 -13.55 19.83
C SER A 4 -11.85 -13.08 18.37
N GLY A 5 -11.26 -11.90 18.11
CA GLY A 5 -11.17 -11.31 16.79
C GLY A 5 -10.39 -12.21 15.85
N ARG A 6 -10.99 -12.58 14.71
CA ARG A 6 -10.31 -13.30 13.65
C ARG A 6 -9.40 -12.35 12.89
N VAL A 7 -8.09 -12.59 12.91
CA VAL A 7 -7.14 -11.78 12.15
C VAL A 7 -7.28 -12.07 10.65
N LEU A 8 -7.67 -11.04 9.87
CA LEU A 8 -7.89 -11.16 8.43
C LEU A 8 -6.62 -10.92 7.60
N GLY A 9 -5.68 -10.11 8.12
CA GLY A 9 -4.43 -9.81 7.43
C GLY A 9 -3.32 -9.32 8.35
N LYS A 10 -2.06 -9.61 8.02
CA LYS A 10 -0.88 -9.20 8.78
C LYS A 10 0.27 -8.79 7.86
N ILE A 11 1.05 -7.81 8.31
CA ILE A 11 2.39 -7.52 7.77
C ILE A 11 3.41 -8.23 8.66
N GLN A 12 4.04 -9.28 8.16
CA GLN A 12 5.13 -9.95 8.86
C GLN A 12 6.45 -9.25 8.54
N TRP A 13 6.87 -8.30 9.38
CA TRP A 13 8.06 -7.47 9.14
C TRP A 13 9.35 -8.29 9.08
N LYS A 14 9.60 -9.14 10.08
CA LYS A 14 10.79 -9.99 10.19
C LYS A 14 10.94 -10.90 8.96
N ASN A 15 9.86 -11.56 8.57
CA ASN A 15 9.83 -12.50 7.45
C ASN A 15 9.64 -11.81 6.08
N LYS A 16 9.47 -10.48 6.07
CA LYS A 16 9.16 -9.68 4.89
C LYS A 16 7.98 -10.27 4.08
N ALA A 17 6.89 -10.65 4.73
CA ALA A 17 5.75 -11.31 4.11
C ALA A 17 4.40 -10.63 4.44
N PHE A 18 3.38 -10.91 3.63
CA PHE A 18 1.99 -10.64 3.95
C PHE A 18 1.28 -11.96 4.25
N GLU A 19 0.42 -11.94 5.25
CA GLU A 19 -0.52 -13.02 5.56
C GLU A 19 -1.92 -12.49 5.32
N ILE A 20 -2.72 -13.15 4.50
CA ILE A 20 -4.13 -12.81 4.27
C ILE A 20 -4.93 -14.10 4.35
N ASN A 21 -5.93 -14.14 5.23
CA ASN A 21 -6.77 -15.33 5.46
C ASN A 21 -5.96 -16.64 5.66
N GLY A 22 -4.83 -16.56 6.34
CA GLY A 22 -3.93 -17.70 6.62
C GLY A 22 -2.92 -18.02 5.50
N ILE A 23 -3.02 -17.38 4.34
CA ILE A 23 -2.08 -17.57 3.23
C ILE A 23 -0.92 -16.57 3.38
N VAL A 24 0.31 -17.08 3.46
CA VAL A 24 1.53 -16.28 3.63
C VAL A 24 2.28 -16.17 2.31
N ILE A 25 2.56 -14.94 1.86
CA ILE A 25 3.32 -14.68 0.63
C ILE A 25 4.43 -13.66 0.89
N SER A 26 5.65 -13.98 0.43
CA SER A 26 6.81 -13.10 0.55
C SER A 26 6.62 -11.81 -0.23
N THR A 27 6.90 -10.67 0.41
CA THR A 27 6.87 -9.35 -0.24
C THR A 27 7.90 -9.23 -1.36
N ASN A 28 8.95 -10.05 -1.41
CA ASN A 28 9.90 -10.04 -2.53
C ASN A 28 9.32 -10.67 -3.80
N LEU A 29 8.36 -11.58 -3.67
CA LEU A 29 7.69 -12.23 -4.81
C LEU A 29 6.59 -11.33 -5.38
N ILE A 30 5.86 -10.66 -4.49
CA ILE A 30 4.67 -9.87 -4.87
C ILE A 30 4.98 -8.39 -5.11
N LYS A 31 6.21 -7.92 -4.84
CA LYS A 31 6.60 -6.51 -5.00
C LYS A 31 7.84 -6.38 -5.88
N SER A 32 7.74 -5.55 -6.91
CA SER A 32 8.86 -5.22 -7.80
C SER A 32 9.04 -3.70 -7.97
N LYS A 33 10.28 -3.31 -8.31
CA LYS A 33 10.59 -1.98 -8.86
C LYS A 33 10.68 -2.11 -10.38
N LYS A 34 10.33 -1.06 -11.13
CA LYS A 34 10.69 -1.02 -12.56
C LYS A 34 12.22 -0.87 -12.65
N GLY A 35 12.84 -1.59 -13.58
CA GLY A 35 14.29 -1.54 -13.84
C GLY A 35 14.79 -0.11 -14.07
N THR A 36 15.99 0.12 -13.59
CA THR A 36 16.77 1.36 -13.50
C THR A 36 16.75 2.25 -14.75
N SER A 37 16.22 3.47 -14.60
CA SER A 37 16.91 4.66 -15.12
C SER A 37 17.32 5.49 -13.90
N ILE A 38 18.59 5.83 -13.85
CA ILE A 38 19.26 6.56 -12.77
C ILE A 38 18.54 7.91 -12.61
N SER A 39 17.60 7.98 -11.65
CA SER A 39 16.98 9.23 -11.23
C SER A 39 17.82 9.77 -10.09
N PHE A 40 18.70 10.73 -10.40
CA PHE A 40 19.47 11.51 -9.43
C PHE A 40 18.59 12.39 -8.51
N ASN A 41 17.26 12.40 -8.70
CA ASN A 41 16.35 13.03 -7.78
C ASN A 41 16.06 12.12 -6.56
N PHE A 42 16.66 12.51 -5.43
CA PHE A 42 16.42 11.95 -4.09
C PHE A 42 14.98 12.11 -3.58
N LYS A 43 14.10 12.82 -4.30
CA LYS A 43 12.65 12.76 -4.10
C LYS A 43 12.12 11.43 -4.65
N GLN A 44 12.40 10.39 -3.88
CA GLN A 44 12.17 8.98 -4.11
C GLN A 44 10.88 8.71 -4.87
N ASN A 45 11.01 8.03 -6.02
CA ASN A 45 9.90 7.41 -6.73
C ASN A 45 9.23 6.36 -5.81
N TRP A 46 8.28 6.79 -4.98
CA TRP A 46 7.38 5.96 -4.16
C TRP A 46 6.38 5.19 -5.02
N LYS A 47 6.84 4.67 -6.16
CA LYS A 47 6.11 3.80 -7.07
C LYS A 47 6.65 2.39 -6.94
N ARG A 48 5.79 1.42 -6.64
CA ARG A 48 6.11 0.00 -6.62
C ARG A 48 5.04 -0.76 -7.37
N TYR A 49 5.42 -1.90 -7.94
CA TYR A 49 4.49 -2.79 -8.61
C TYR A 49 4.18 -3.95 -7.69
N TRP A 50 2.90 -4.29 -7.60
CA TRP A 50 2.35 -5.23 -6.64
C TRP A 50 1.46 -6.24 -7.36
N GLN A 51 1.59 -7.52 -7.04
CA GLN A 51 0.79 -8.59 -7.63
C GLN A 51 0.69 -9.74 -6.62
N TRP A 52 -0.52 -10.05 -6.13
CA TRP A 52 -0.71 -11.04 -5.05
C TRP A 52 -0.26 -12.45 -5.43
N GLY A 53 -0.60 -12.89 -6.64
CA GLY A 53 -0.14 -14.17 -7.21
C GLY A 53 -0.04 -14.11 -8.73
N PRO A 54 0.50 -15.15 -9.38
CA PRO A 54 0.77 -15.15 -10.82
C PRO A 54 -0.46 -14.89 -11.69
N SER A 55 -1.63 -15.35 -11.23
CA SER A 55 -2.93 -15.16 -11.89
C SER A 55 -3.66 -13.87 -11.47
N SER A 56 -3.15 -13.15 -10.47
CA SER A 56 -3.76 -11.89 -10.02
C SER A 56 -3.35 -10.73 -10.92
N PRO A 57 -4.18 -9.68 -11.05
CA PRO A 57 -3.77 -8.48 -11.78
C PRO A 57 -2.54 -7.83 -11.13
N ARG A 58 -1.75 -7.15 -11.96
CA ARG A 58 -0.58 -6.39 -11.51
C ARG A 58 -0.96 -4.93 -11.34
N PHE A 59 -0.68 -4.38 -10.17
CA PHE A 59 -0.99 -3.00 -9.84
C PHE A 59 0.28 -2.19 -9.67
N SER A 60 0.27 -0.93 -10.11
CA SER A 60 1.27 0.05 -9.72
C SER A 60 0.70 0.86 -8.58
N ILE A 61 1.40 0.89 -7.45
CA ILE A 61 1.02 1.70 -6.30
C ILE A 61 2.01 2.84 -6.16
N LYS A 62 1.52 4.08 -6.19
CA LYS A 62 2.32 5.31 -6.15
C LYS A 62 1.84 6.24 -5.04
N TYR A 63 2.78 6.87 -4.33
CA TYR A 63 2.47 8.02 -3.48
C TYR A 63 2.56 9.34 -4.25
N GLY A 64 1.59 10.22 -4.03
CA GLY A 64 1.53 11.58 -4.55
C GLY A 64 0.39 12.33 -3.87
N ASP A 65 0.47 13.66 -3.77
CA ASP A 65 -0.61 14.50 -3.20
C ASP A 65 -1.16 14.06 -1.84
N HIS A 66 -0.30 13.49 -0.98
CA HIS A 66 -0.67 12.93 0.34
C HIS A 66 -1.64 11.74 0.29
N GLN A 67 -1.54 10.93 -0.77
CA GLN A 67 -2.31 9.72 -0.95
C GLN A 67 -1.49 8.64 -1.66
N TRP A 68 -1.82 7.39 -1.37
CA TRP A 68 -1.39 6.24 -2.15
C TRP A 68 -2.48 5.88 -3.15
N MET A 69 -2.09 5.66 -4.39
CA MET A 69 -2.99 5.29 -5.48
C MET A 69 -2.53 3.97 -6.09
N ALA A 70 -3.42 2.99 -6.13
CA ALA A 70 -3.23 1.74 -6.85
C ALA A 70 -3.90 1.81 -8.22
N THR A 71 -3.12 1.57 -9.27
CA THR A 71 -3.55 1.60 -10.67
C THR A 71 -3.31 0.22 -11.29
N ASP A 72 -4.31 -0.36 -11.92
CA ASP A 72 -4.17 -1.60 -12.69
C ASP A 72 -3.27 -1.36 -13.90
N CYS A 73 -2.23 -2.18 -14.05
CA CYS A 73 -1.25 -2.03 -15.12
C CYS A 73 -1.78 -2.46 -16.49
N SER A 74 -2.87 -3.22 -16.56
CA SER A 74 -3.46 -3.70 -17.81
C SER A 74 -4.26 -2.63 -18.54
N ASN A 75 -4.99 -1.81 -17.80
CA ASN A 75 -5.95 -0.84 -18.33
C ASN A 75 -5.73 0.60 -17.80
N ASN A 76 -4.71 0.82 -16.98
CA ASN A 76 -4.39 2.11 -16.34
C ASN A 76 -5.53 2.72 -15.49
N SER A 77 -6.50 1.93 -15.06
CA SER A 77 -7.58 2.39 -14.19
C SER A 77 -7.17 2.40 -12.72
N THR A 78 -7.62 3.41 -11.96
CA THR A 78 -7.36 3.51 -10.52
C THR A 78 -8.29 2.58 -9.76
N GLN A 79 -7.75 1.63 -9.01
CA GLN A 79 -8.53 0.63 -8.29
C GLN A 79 -8.79 1.02 -6.84
N ALA A 80 -7.77 1.60 -6.19
CA ALA A 80 -7.87 1.99 -4.79
C ALA A 80 -7.07 3.25 -4.49
N ILE A 81 -7.56 4.03 -3.52
CA ILE A 81 -6.92 5.22 -2.99
C ILE A 81 -6.88 5.13 -1.48
N PHE A 82 -5.70 5.33 -0.90
CA PHE A 82 -5.51 5.47 0.55
C PHE A 82 -5.02 6.87 0.88
N THR A 83 -5.86 7.67 1.52
CA THR A 83 -5.51 9.03 1.93
C THR A 83 -4.81 8.99 3.29
N THR A 84 -3.62 9.59 3.37
CA THR A 84 -2.78 9.55 4.60
C THR A 84 -2.67 10.90 5.29
N LYS A 85 -3.40 11.92 4.80
CA LYS A 85 -3.24 13.30 5.23
C LYS A 85 -3.75 13.55 6.65
N PHE A 86 -2.90 13.32 7.64
CA PHE A 86 -2.97 13.99 8.93
C PHE A 86 -2.25 15.34 8.83
N ARG A 87 -2.97 16.41 8.46
CA ARG A 87 -2.47 17.77 8.75
C ARG A 87 -3.08 18.20 10.07
N SER A 88 -2.25 18.27 11.11
CA SER A 88 -2.52 19.15 12.25
C SER A 88 -2.76 20.56 11.69
N ARG A 89 -4.02 20.98 11.63
CA ARG A 89 -4.37 22.36 11.36
C ARG A 89 -4.85 22.90 12.69
N ILE A 90 -4.17 23.93 13.20
CA ILE A 90 -4.44 24.57 14.50
C ILE A 90 -5.93 25.00 14.63
N PHE A 91 -6.66 25.10 13.50
CA PHE A 91 -8.09 25.46 13.46
C PHE A 91 -8.99 24.58 12.56
N ARG A 92 -8.53 23.42 12.07
CA ARG A 92 -9.40 22.51 11.29
C ARG A 92 -9.21 21.06 11.73
N ARG A 93 -10.33 20.36 11.94
CA ARG A 93 -10.32 18.93 12.27
C ARG A 93 -9.46 18.16 11.26
N PRO A 94 -8.63 17.21 11.72
CA PRO A 94 -7.85 16.35 10.84
C PRO A 94 -8.77 15.69 9.80
N LYS A 95 -8.30 15.58 8.55
CA LYS A 95 -9.02 14.75 7.57
C LYS A 95 -8.86 13.29 7.99
N LEU A 96 -9.96 12.54 7.95
CA LEU A 96 -9.93 11.10 8.20
C LEU A 96 -9.05 10.44 7.13
N ALA A 97 -8.22 9.48 7.56
CA ALA A 97 -7.58 8.57 6.63
C ALA A 97 -8.66 7.65 6.07
N THR A 98 -8.75 7.59 4.75
CA THR A 98 -9.77 6.80 4.06
C THR A 98 -9.11 5.84 3.09
N PHE A 99 -9.66 4.62 3.02
CA PHE A 99 -9.40 3.68 1.95
C PHE A 99 -10.66 3.61 1.09
N THR A 100 -10.55 4.00 -0.19
CA THR A 100 -11.66 3.99 -1.14
C THR A 100 -11.30 3.17 -2.36
N THR A 101 -12.30 2.54 -2.97
CA THR A 101 -12.14 1.76 -4.19
C THR A 101 -13.11 2.29 -5.25
N GLN A 102 -12.72 2.25 -6.53
CA GLN A 102 -13.62 2.69 -7.61
C GLN A 102 -14.76 1.69 -7.84
N LYS A 103 -14.47 0.40 -7.64
CA LYS A 103 -15.42 -0.70 -7.73
C LYS A 103 -15.35 -1.53 -6.44
N PRO A 104 -16.41 -2.25 -6.07
CA PRO A 104 -16.31 -3.26 -5.02
C PRO A 104 -15.20 -4.25 -5.36
N LEU A 105 -14.27 -4.44 -4.42
CA LEU A 105 -13.18 -5.41 -4.56
C LEU A 105 -13.49 -6.67 -3.76
N PRO A 106 -13.06 -7.85 -4.22
CA PRO A 106 -13.00 -9.04 -3.37
C PRO A 106 -12.24 -8.75 -2.08
N GLN A 107 -12.68 -9.35 -0.97
CA GLN A 107 -12.10 -9.09 0.37
C GLN A 107 -10.58 -9.27 0.40
N THR A 108 -10.06 -10.33 -0.23
CA THR A 108 -8.62 -10.61 -0.30
C THR A 108 -7.86 -9.49 -1.02
N GLU A 109 -8.42 -8.94 -2.10
CA GLU A 109 -7.80 -7.85 -2.86
C GLU A 109 -7.82 -6.53 -2.07
N ALA A 110 -8.94 -6.22 -1.40
CA ALA A 110 -9.04 -5.06 -0.53
C ALA A 110 -8.01 -5.13 0.61
N LEU A 111 -7.90 -6.28 1.28
CA LEU A 111 -6.89 -6.52 2.32
C LEU A 111 -5.47 -6.41 1.76
N PHE A 112 -5.22 -6.95 0.57
CA PHE A 112 -3.94 -6.84 -0.09
C PHE A 112 -3.54 -5.39 -0.34
N PHE A 113 -4.44 -4.56 -0.87
CA PHE A 113 -4.18 -3.14 -1.08
C PHE A 113 -3.94 -2.40 0.23
N ILE A 114 -4.75 -2.65 1.26
CA ILE A 114 -4.57 -2.04 2.58
C ILE A 114 -3.19 -2.37 3.15
N LEU A 115 -2.80 -3.65 3.17
CA LEU A 115 -1.49 -4.08 3.68
C LEU A 115 -0.33 -3.52 2.84
N ALA A 116 -0.47 -3.49 1.51
CA ALA A 116 0.52 -2.92 0.60
C ALA A 116 0.73 -1.43 0.86
N MET A 117 -0.36 -0.66 0.91
CA MET A 117 -0.32 0.80 1.11
C MET A 117 0.15 1.15 2.53
N LEU A 118 -0.32 0.45 3.57
CA LEU A 118 0.17 0.63 4.95
C LEU A 118 1.67 0.35 5.05
N ARG A 119 2.14 -0.75 4.47
CA ARG A 119 3.58 -1.07 4.46
C ARG A 119 4.39 0.06 3.81
N MET A 120 3.92 0.58 2.68
CA MET A 120 4.64 1.64 1.98
C MET A 120 4.55 2.98 2.70
N GLU A 121 3.44 3.30 3.35
CA GLU A 121 3.32 4.50 4.19
C GLU A 121 4.27 4.45 5.37
N ILE A 122 4.35 3.33 6.08
CA ILE A 122 5.30 3.15 7.19
C ILE A 122 6.74 3.32 6.68
N LYS A 123 7.09 2.72 5.53
CA LYS A 123 8.42 2.89 4.94
C LYS A 123 8.70 4.34 4.48
N ARG A 124 7.66 5.09 4.10
CA ARG A 124 7.75 6.50 3.75
C ARG A 124 7.99 7.38 4.97
N LEU A 125 7.26 7.13 6.06
CA LEU A 125 7.45 7.82 7.33
C LEU A 125 8.82 7.54 7.92
N GLU A 126 9.28 6.28 7.92
CA GLU A 126 10.65 5.93 8.36
C GLU A 126 11.73 6.68 7.55
N ALA A 127 11.54 6.87 6.24
CA ALA A 127 12.47 7.62 5.41
C ALA A 127 12.45 9.13 5.72
N GLU A 128 11.28 9.67 6.06
CA GLU A 128 11.11 11.07 6.47
C GLU A 128 11.74 11.34 7.85
N ASP A 129 11.52 10.44 8.82
CA ASP A 129 12.07 10.52 10.18
C ASP A 129 13.59 10.33 10.22
N SER A 130 14.16 9.58 9.27
CA SER A 130 15.61 9.35 9.19
C SER A 130 16.39 10.48 8.52
N GLY A 131 15.74 11.57 8.10
CA GLY A 131 16.39 12.78 7.61
C GLY A 131 17.17 12.62 6.29
N VAL A 132 16.86 11.59 5.49
CA VAL A 132 17.45 11.33 4.16
C VAL A 132 16.52 11.79 3.04
#